data_AF-A0A1U7CQQ2-F1
#
_entry.id   AF-A0A1U7CQQ2-F1
#
_cell.length_a   1.000
_cell.length_b   1.000
_cell.length_c   1.000
_cell.angle_alpha   90.00
_cell.angle_beta   90.00
_cell.angle_gamma   90.00
#
_symmetry.space_group_name_H-M   'P 1'
#
loop_
_entity.id
_entity.type
_entity.pdbx_description
1 polymer ?
#
loop_
_entity_poly.entity_id
_entity_poly.type
_entity_poly.pdbx_seq_one_letter_code
_entity_poly.pdbx_strand_id
1 'polypeptide(L)'
;MAWKEKLYERPLRRPLDDGALEAVRSEYHKRRHEIPVPSELVLHPSKPELMTIKTKWLSLVIQFHQEKLTVDAELSLAAKMMATDQNRKLAVQFIDSIADDLNL
;
A
#
# COMPACT_ATOMS: atom_id res chain seq x y z
N MET A 1 12.40 -16.90 3.46
CA MET A 1 12.24 -16.20 2.17
C MET A 1 10.85 -15.61 2.16
N ALA A 2 10.72 -14.28 2.05
CA ALA A 2 9.42 -13.64 1.87
C ALA A 2 9.07 -13.69 0.38
N TRP A 3 7.85 -14.11 0.05
CA TRP A 3 7.36 -14.16 -1.33
C TRP A 3 6.83 -12.77 -1.69
N LYS A 4 7.32 -12.19 -2.80
CA LYS A 4 6.81 -10.92 -3.35
C LYS A 4 5.90 -11.20 -4.53
N GLU A 5 4.69 -10.68 -4.47
CA GLU A 5 3.66 -10.82 -5.50
C GLU A 5 3.12 -9.44 -5.88
N LYS A 6 3.17 -9.08 -7.16
CA LYS A 6 2.59 -7.83 -7.64
C LYS A 6 1.07 -7.96 -7.67
N LEU A 7 0.37 -7.21 -6.83
CA LEU A 7 -1.09 -7.25 -6.74
C LEU A 7 -1.75 -6.25 -7.68
N TYR A 8 -1.13 -5.09 -7.89
CA TYR A 8 -1.75 -4.00 -8.63
C TYR A 8 -0.69 -3.05 -9.23
N GLU A 9 -1.02 -2.48 -10.38
CA GLU A 9 -0.27 -1.36 -10.98
C GLU A 9 -1.24 -0.46 -11.72
N ARG A 10 -1.09 0.85 -11.53
CA ARG A 10 -1.77 1.86 -12.33
C ARG A 10 -0.85 3.04 -12.62
N PRO A 11 -1.02 3.74 -13.76
CA PRO A 11 -0.37 5.02 -13.97
C PRO A 11 -0.92 6.05 -12.98
N LEU A 12 -0.05 6.98 -12.57
CA LEU A 12 -0.48 8.16 -11.83
C LEU A 12 -1.04 9.20 -12.82
N ARG A 13 -2.14 9.85 -12.43
CA ARG A 13 -2.75 10.99 -13.13
C ARG A 13 -1.88 12.23 -13.08
N ARG A 14 -1.02 12.35 -12.05
CA ARG A 14 -0.05 13.45 -11.89
C ARG A 14 1.22 12.96 -11.21
N PRO A 15 2.37 13.61 -11.44
CA PRO A 15 3.61 13.25 -10.76
C PRO A 15 3.45 13.35 -9.24
N LEU A 16 4.11 12.42 -8.54
CA LEU A 16 4.11 12.39 -7.09
C LEU A 16 5.08 13.46 -6.54
N ASP A 17 4.53 14.49 -5.91
CA ASP A 17 5.28 15.50 -5.15
C ASP A 17 5.36 15.14 -3.65
N ASP A 18 6.28 15.77 -2.90
CA ASP A 18 6.42 15.56 -1.45
C ASP A 18 5.11 15.84 -0.69
N GLY A 19 4.28 16.78 -1.16
CA GLY A 19 2.97 17.08 -0.59
C GLY A 19 1.96 15.95 -0.83
N ALA A 20 2.00 15.30 -2.00
CA ALA A 20 1.19 14.13 -2.30
C ALA A 20 1.53 12.95 -1.39
N LEU A 21 2.81 12.70 -1.10
CA LEU A 21 3.23 11.67 -0.16
C LEU A 21 2.70 11.92 1.26
N GLU A 22 2.83 13.15 1.78
CA GLU A 22 2.26 13.51 3.08
C GLU A 22 0.73 13.38 3.10
N ALA A 23 0.06 13.71 1.99
CA ALA A 23 -1.38 13.54 1.87
C ALA A 23 -1.78 12.05 1.94
N VAL A 24 -1.07 11.16 1.23
CA VAL A 24 -1.29 9.70 1.32
C VAL A 24 -1.11 9.22 2.76
N ARG A 25 -0.08 9.69 3.47
CA ARG A 25 0.16 9.34 4.88
C ARG A 25 -0.99 9.80 5.77
N SER A 26 -1.43 11.05 5.61
CA SER A 26 -2.54 11.61 6.36
C SER A 26 -3.82 10.81 6.14
N GLU A 27 -4.16 10.49 4.89
CA GLU A 27 -5.35 9.71 4.56
C GLU A 27 -5.26 8.28 5.10
N TYR A 28 -4.08 7.64 5.03
CA TYR A 28 -3.87 6.36 5.69
C TYR A 28 -4.19 6.44 7.18
N HIS A 29 -3.67 7.44 7.90
CA HIS A 29 -3.90 7.55 9.35
C HIS A 29 -5.37 7.81 9.69
N LYS A 30 -6.08 8.61 8.89
CA LYS A 30 -7.51 8.85 9.05
C LYS A 30 -8.32 7.58 8.82
N ARG A 31 -8.03 6.85 7.74
CA ARG A 31 -8.83 5.70 7.26
C ARG A 31 -8.30 4.35 7.74
N ARG A 32 -7.24 4.31 8.56
CA ARG A 32 -6.64 3.08 9.11
C ARG A 32 -7.67 2.17 9.77
N HIS A 33 -8.70 2.75 10.38
CA HIS A 33 -9.78 2.02 11.04
C HIS A 33 -10.70 1.24 10.07
N GLU A 34 -10.68 1.57 8.78
CA GLU A 34 -11.39 0.83 7.73
C GLU A 34 -10.69 -0.50 7.41
N ILE A 35 -9.41 -0.64 7.75
CA ILE A 35 -8.68 -1.89 7.60
C ILE A 35 -9.12 -2.83 8.74
N PRO A 36 -9.71 -4.00 8.46
CA PRO A 36 -10.28 -4.89 9.47
C PRO A 36 -9.22 -5.59 10.35
N VAL A 37 -7.94 -5.31 10.12
CA VAL A 37 -6.80 -5.88 10.85
C VAL A 37 -5.86 -4.77 11.29
N PRO A 38 -5.16 -4.95 12.42
CA PRO A 38 -4.10 -4.02 12.81
C PRO A 38 -3.06 -3.87 11.70
N SER A 39 -2.91 -2.64 11.22
CA SER A 39 -1.96 -2.26 10.18
C SER A 39 -1.03 -1.16 10.69
N GLU A 40 0.21 -1.14 10.24
CA GLU A 40 1.19 -0.09 10.54
C GLU A 40 1.79 0.43 9.24
N LEU A 41 1.90 1.75 9.12
CA LEU A 41 2.60 2.36 8.00
C LEU A 41 4.08 2.52 8.35
N VAL A 42 4.93 1.89 7.55
CA VAL A 42 6.39 1.95 7.65
C VAL A 42 6.91 2.67 6.43
N LEU A 43 7.63 3.76 6.65
CA LEU A 43 8.31 4.50 5.59
C LEU A 43 9.71 3.95 5.42
N HIS A 44 10.16 3.88 4.16
CA HIS A 44 11.54 3.50 3.90
C HIS A 44 12.46 4.72 4.09
N PRO A 45 13.43 4.69 5.02
CA PRO A 45 14.20 5.87 5.41
C PRO A 45 15.07 6.44 4.27
N SER A 46 15.43 5.62 3.29
CA SER A 46 16.25 6.01 2.14
C SER A 46 15.45 6.21 0.85
N LYS A 47 14.14 5.93 0.86
CA LYS A 47 13.27 5.93 -0.32
C LYS A 47 11.87 6.37 0.10
N PRO A 48 11.64 7.68 0.29
CA PRO A 48 10.36 8.20 0.77
C PRO A 48 9.17 7.80 -0.12
N GLU A 49 9.43 7.52 -1.41
CA GLU A 49 8.46 7.04 -2.38
C GLU A 49 8.02 5.57 -2.16
N LEU A 50 8.72 4.85 -1.27
CA LEU A 50 8.37 3.50 -0.82
C LEU A 50 7.70 3.53 0.54
N MET A 51 6.42 3.19 0.55
CA MET A 51 5.58 3.12 1.73
C MET A 51 5.13 1.69 1.94
N THR A 52 5.31 1.13 3.13
CA THR A 52 4.90 -0.25 3.42
C THR A 52 3.81 -0.26 4.47
N ILE A 53 2.62 -0.73 4.12
CA ILE A 53 1.58 -1.04 5.10
C ILE A 53 1.79 -2.48 5.56
N LYS A 54 2.28 -2.64 6.79
CA LYS A 54 2.46 -3.95 7.41
C LYS A 54 1.23 -4.31 8.22
N THR A 55 0.71 -5.51 8.02
CA THR A 55 -0.27 -6.14 8.92
C THR A 55 0.33 -7.43 9.48
N LYS A 56 -0.36 -8.05 10.45
CA LYS A 56 0.10 -9.31 11.06
C LYS A 56 0.30 -10.44 10.05
N TRP A 57 -0.42 -10.44 8.93
CA TRP A 57 -0.45 -11.54 7.97
C TRP A 57 -0.20 -11.12 6.51
N LEU A 58 0.08 -9.85 6.24
CA LEU A 58 0.28 -9.33 4.90
C LEU A 58 1.08 -8.04 5.00
N SER A 59 2.20 -7.94 4.30
CA SER A 59 2.86 -6.65 4.08
C SER A 59 2.52 -6.17 2.67
N LEU A 60 1.97 -4.99 2.55
CA LEU A 60 1.72 -4.32 1.28
C LEU A 60 2.82 -3.28 1.09
N VAL A 61 3.69 -3.53 0.13
CA VAL A 61 4.70 -2.59 -0.31
C VAL A 61 4.07 -1.75 -1.41
N ILE A 62 3.77 -0.50 -1.07
CA ILE A 62 3.25 0.50 -1.99
C ILE A 62 4.44 1.28 -2.49
N GLN A 63 4.61 1.29 -3.80
CA GLN A 63 5.68 2.04 -4.44
C GLN A 63 5.02 3.08 -5.33
N PHE A 64 5.29 4.33 -5.01
CA PHE A 64 5.00 5.41 -5.94
C PHE A 64 6.28 5.66 -6.74
N HIS A 65 6.23 5.38 -8.03
CA HIS A 65 7.26 5.82 -8.97
C HIS A 65 6.73 7.05 -9.69
N GLN A 66 7.61 7.89 -10.24
CA GLN A 66 7.30 9.21 -10.82
C GLN A 66 6.01 9.30 -11.67
N GLU A 67 5.62 8.20 -12.34
CA GLU A 67 4.43 8.13 -13.21
C GLU A 67 3.51 6.93 -12.91
N LYS A 68 3.78 6.14 -11.87
CA LYS A 68 3.01 4.93 -11.60
C LYS A 68 2.97 4.54 -10.13
N LEU A 69 1.83 3.99 -9.72
CA LEU A 69 1.61 3.37 -8.43
C LEU A 69 1.66 1.85 -8.62
N THR A 70 2.53 1.18 -7.88
CA THR A 70 2.54 -0.28 -7.77
C THR A 70 2.26 -0.72 -6.33
N VAL A 71 1.49 -1.79 -6.19
CA VAL A 71 1.22 -2.43 -4.90
C VAL A 71 1.66 -3.87 -4.99
N ASP A 72 2.69 -4.20 -4.23
CA ASP A 72 3.23 -5.54 -4.09
C ASP A 72 2.86 -6.10 -2.71
N ALA A 73 2.43 -7.36 -2.66
CA ALA A 73 2.29 -8.11 -1.42
C ALA A 73 3.60 -8.83 -1.11
N GLU A 74 4.17 -8.55 0.05
CA GLU A 74 5.21 -9.37 0.68
C GLU A 74 4.56 -10.28 1.73
N LEU A 75 4.57 -11.58 1.45
CA LEU A 75 3.96 -12.61 2.28
C LEU A 75 5.06 -13.44 2.96
N SER A 76 4.96 -13.59 4.28
CA SER A 76 5.59 -14.70 4.98
C SER A 76 4.91 -16.03 4.60
N LEU A 77 5.52 -17.16 4.95
CA LEU A 77 4.94 -18.48 4.64
C LEU A 77 3.56 -18.67 5.33
N ALA A 78 3.44 -18.24 6.59
CA ALA A 78 2.17 -18.27 7.33
C ALA A 78 1.14 -17.30 6.75
N ALA A 79 1.59 -16.12 6.30
CA ALA A 79 0.79 -15.14 5.60
C ALA A 79 0.23 -15.71 4.28
N LYS A 80 1.00 -16.47 3.51
CA LYS A 80 0.52 -17.09 2.27
C LYS A 80 -0.67 -18.03 2.48
N MET A 81 -0.70 -18.73 3.63
CA MET A 81 -1.80 -19.64 3.99
C MET A 81 -3.05 -18.91 4.53
N MET A 82 -2.90 -17.68 5.05
CA MET A 82 -3.99 -16.90 5.67
C MET A 82 -4.48 -15.73 4.82
N ALA A 83 -3.67 -15.23 3.88
CA ALA A 83 -4.03 -14.17 2.94
C ALA A 83 -4.97 -14.76 1.88
N THR A 84 -6.27 -14.60 2.13
CA THR A 84 -7.32 -14.93 1.17
C THR A 84 -7.32 -13.90 0.03
N ASP A 85 -7.87 -14.27 -1.13
CA ASP A 85 -8.02 -13.34 -2.26
C ASP A 85 -8.90 -12.13 -1.90
N GLN A 86 -9.81 -12.30 -0.94
CA GLN A 86 -10.61 -11.21 -0.41
C GLN A 86 -9.74 -10.17 0.32
N ASN A 87 -8.80 -10.62 1.16
CA ASN A 87 -7.89 -9.71 1.86
C ASN A 87 -6.98 -8.95 0.89
N ARG A 88 -6.51 -9.62 -0.17
CA ARG A 88 -5.74 -8.98 -1.26
C ARG A 88 -6.56 -7.89 -1.96
N LYS A 89 -7.82 -8.19 -2.30
CA LYS A 89 -8.71 -7.23 -2.97
C LYS A 89 -9.01 -6.01 -2.09
N LEU A 90 -9.35 -6.21 -0.82
CA LEU A 90 -9.63 -5.11 0.12
C LEU A 90 -8.41 -4.20 0.28
N ALA A 91 -7.22 -4.78 0.38
CA ALA A 91 -5.96 -4.04 0.44
C ALA A 91 -5.71 -3.17 -0.79
N VAL A 92 -5.90 -3.73 -2.00
CA VAL A 92 -5.77 -2.99 -3.25
C VAL A 92 -6.82 -1.88 -3.34
N GLN A 93 -8.08 -2.19 -3.03
CA GLN A 93 -9.18 -1.22 -3.06
C GLN A 93 -8.96 -0.05 -2.10
N PHE A 94 -8.43 -0.32 -0.91
CA PHE A 94 -8.11 0.71 0.07
C PHE A 94 -7.10 1.71 -0.49
N ILE A 95 -5.98 1.24 -1.04
CA ILE A 95 -4.95 2.10 -1.61
C ILE A 95 -5.40 2.80 -2.88
N ASP A 96 -6.14 2.09 -3.74
CA ASP A 96 -6.70 2.69 -4.94
C ASP A 96 -7.69 3.82 -4.59
N SER A 97 -8.50 3.65 -3.54
CA SER A 97 -9.41 4.70 -3.07
C SER A 97 -8.68 5.93 -2.53
N ILE A 98 -7.58 5.75 -1.79
CA ILE A 98 -6.74 6.87 -1.32
C ILE A 98 -6.10 7.59 -2.51
N ALA A 99 -5.61 6.84 -3.50
CA ALA A 99 -5.03 7.44 -4.71
C ALA A 99 -6.08 8.24 -5.50
N ASP A 100 -7.30 7.73 -5.65
CA ASP A 100 -8.38 8.46 -6.32
C ASP A 100 -8.84 9.71 -5.55
N ASP A 101 -8.98 9.63 -4.23
CA ASP A 101 -9.35 10.78 -3.38
C ASP A 101 -8.31 11.92 -3.47
N LEU A 102 -7.03 11.56 -3.61
CA LEU A 102 -5.92 12.51 -3.77
C LEU A 102 -5.68 12.94 -5.23
N ASN A 103 -6.52 12.45 -6.13
CA ASN A 103 -6.45 12.63 -7.58
C ASN A 103 -5.03 12.34 -8.13
N LEU A 104 -4.49 11.21 -7.67
CA LEU A 104 -3.17 10.69 -8.02
C LEU A 104 -3.24 9.70 -9.16
#